data_AF-A0A8H6J0I0-F1
#
_entry.id   AF-A0A8H6J0I0-F1
#
_cell.length_a   1.000
_cell.length_b   1.000
_cell.length_c   1.000
_cell.angle_alpha   90.00
_cell.angle_beta   90.00
_cell.angle_gamma   90.00
#
_symmetry.space_group_name_H-M   'P 1'
#
loop_
_entity.id
_entity.type
_entity.pdbx_description
1 polymer ?
#
loop_
_entity_poly.entity_id
_entity_poly.type
_entity_poly.pdbx_seq_one_letter_code
_entity_poly.pdbx_strand_id
1 'polypeptide(L)'
;MGQWASATEVGWEQLHGRHSRFWVLSFQANREAMTIVHDTFFELITKYLADVPEIGATLTFMPISKSSITAKRGGGPASDPMGIDESQGPFIWVEESLGFVRAEDEDTVTRFYEALDLEIFAKVNHLLVLTPYLYLNDAGKSQPVFEGYDPANLRRLRRIRHKYDPDRIYTDQMSGGFKVDAALRS
;
A
#
# COMPACT_ATOMS: atom_id res chain seq x y z
N MET A 1 -14.99 12.14 27.71
CA MET A 1 -14.45 11.32 26.60
C MET A 1 -14.11 9.94 27.16
N GLY A 2 -14.43 8.86 26.45
CA GLY A 2 -14.30 7.50 26.98
C GLY A 2 -12.84 7.04 27.09
N GLN A 3 -12.53 6.14 28.02
CA GLN A 3 -11.18 5.60 28.30
C GLN A 3 -10.45 5.00 27.09
N TRP A 4 -11.16 4.76 25.98
CA TRP A 4 -10.60 4.31 24.70
C TRP A 4 -9.84 5.40 23.94
N ALA A 5 -10.23 6.67 24.07
CA ALA A 5 -9.56 7.79 23.41
C ALA A 5 -8.17 8.06 24.02
N SER A 6 -8.04 7.87 25.34
CA SER A 6 -6.78 8.07 26.06
C SER A 6 -5.74 6.97 25.82
N ALA A 7 -6.16 5.75 25.45
CA ALA A 7 -5.22 4.67 25.14
C ALA A 7 -4.52 4.89 23.79
N THR A 8 -5.21 5.50 22.82
CA THR A 8 -4.59 5.89 21.55
C THR A 8 -3.71 7.13 21.68
N GLU A 9 -4.06 8.09 22.54
CA GLU A 9 -3.25 9.30 22.79
C GLU A 9 -1.82 8.97 23.22
N VAL A 10 -1.62 8.01 24.12
CA VAL A 10 -0.27 7.57 24.56
C VAL A 10 0.53 6.94 23.41
N GLY A 11 -0.13 6.23 22.50
CA GLY A 11 0.51 5.68 21.30
C GLY A 11 0.90 6.74 20.27
N TRP A 12 0.06 7.78 20.11
CA TRP A 12 0.36 8.91 19.21
C TRP A 12 1.51 9.79 19.72
N GLU A 13 1.62 10.01 21.04
CA GLU A 13 2.75 10.70 21.66
C GLU A 13 4.10 10.03 21.35
N GLN A 14 4.13 8.70 21.29
CA GLN A 14 5.34 7.94 20.92
C GLN A 14 5.69 8.04 19.43
N LEU A 15 4.73 8.42 18.58
CA LEU A 15 4.91 8.63 17.14
C LEU A 15 5.26 10.08 16.79
N HIS A 16 5.02 11.03 17.70
CA HIS A 16 5.35 12.43 17.47
C HIS A 16 6.84 12.62 17.19
N GLY A 17 7.15 13.26 16.05
CA GLY A 17 8.53 13.50 15.61
C GLY A 17 9.18 12.32 14.88
N ARG A 18 8.50 11.18 14.75
CA ARG A 18 8.97 10.06 13.93
C ARG A 18 8.48 10.20 12.49
N HIS A 19 9.32 9.77 11.56
CA HIS A 19 8.99 9.55 10.16
C HIS A 19 8.35 8.17 10.01
N SER A 20 7.32 8.07 9.16
CA SER A 20 6.67 6.80 8.82
C SER A 20 6.66 6.63 7.32
N ARG A 21 7.05 5.43 6.88
CA ARG A 21 7.00 4.99 5.49
C ARG A 21 6.22 3.70 5.43
N PHE A 22 5.38 3.59 4.41
CA PHE A 22 4.56 2.42 4.13
C PHE A 22 4.83 1.98 2.70
N TRP A 23 4.70 0.69 2.47
CA TRP A 23 4.85 0.07 1.16
C TRP A 23 4.00 -1.18 1.08
N VAL A 24 3.41 -1.43 -0.09
CA VAL A 24 2.46 -2.53 -0.27
C VAL A 24 2.78 -3.32 -1.51
N LEU A 25 2.57 -4.62 -1.43
CA LEU A 25 2.45 -5.49 -2.59
C LEU A 25 1.28 -6.45 -2.40
N SER A 26 0.77 -7.00 -3.50
CA SER A 26 -0.35 -7.94 -3.47
C SER A 26 -0.11 -9.12 -4.40
N PHE A 27 -0.53 -10.30 -3.97
CA PHE A 27 -0.44 -11.51 -4.76
C PHE A 27 -1.54 -12.51 -4.41
N GLN A 28 -1.83 -13.43 -5.32
CA GLN A 28 -2.67 -14.60 -5.06
C GLN A 28 -2.01 -15.46 -3.97
N ALA A 29 -2.79 -15.97 -3.03
CA ALA A 29 -2.26 -16.67 -1.86
C ALA A 29 -1.35 -17.85 -2.27
N ASN A 30 -0.06 -17.68 -1.99
CA ASN A 30 0.98 -18.62 -2.37
C ASN A 30 2.05 -18.65 -1.26
N ARG A 31 2.30 -19.85 -0.72
CA ARG A 31 3.24 -20.03 0.40
C ARG A 31 4.66 -19.63 0.03
N GLU A 32 5.12 -20.00 -1.17
CA GLU A 32 6.47 -19.70 -1.63
C GLU A 32 6.67 -18.19 -1.78
N ALA A 33 5.70 -17.48 -2.36
CA ALA A 33 5.72 -16.03 -2.44
C ALA A 33 5.79 -15.38 -1.04
N MET A 34 4.98 -15.84 -0.08
CA MET A 34 5.05 -15.33 1.30
C MET A 34 6.42 -15.54 1.94
N THR A 35 7.03 -16.71 1.77
CA THR A 35 8.38 -17.01 2.27
C THR A 35 9.43 -16.12 1.63
N ILE A 36 9.38 -15.94 0.31
CA ILE A 36 10.30 -15.08 -0.42
C ILE A 36 10.20 -13.62 0.08
N VAL A 37 8.99 -13.10 0.24
CA VAL A 37 8.75 -11.74 0.74
C VAL A 37 9.28 -11.58 2.16
N HIS A 38 8.93 -12.50 3.06
CA HIS A 38 9.42 -12.52 4.44
C HIS A 38 10.96 -12.51 4.50
N ASP A 39 11.61 -13.49 3.86
CA ASP A 39 13.04 -13.67 3.96
C ASP A 39 13.80 -12.51 3.33
N THR A 40 13.32 -12.00 2.18
CA THR A 40 13.92 -10.84 1.50
C THR A 40 13.77 -9.57 2.33
N PHE A 41 12.62 -9.35 2.97
CA PHE A 41 12.41 -8.20 3.85
C PHE A 41 13.42 -8.17 5.01
N PHE A 42 13.57 -9.28 5.75
CA PHE A 42 14.50 -9.35 6.87
C PHE A 42 15.98 -9.33 6.45
N GLU A 43 16.32 -9.95 5.31
CA GLU A 43 17.65 -9.87 4.71
C GLU A 43 18.02 -8.40 4.41
N LEU A 44 17.12 -7.68 3.74
CA LEU A 44 17.39 -6.32 3.32
C LEU A 44 17.32 -5.30 4.46
N ILE A 45 16.52 -5.53 5.50
CA ILE A 45 16.58 -4.72 6.73
C ILE A 45 18.00 -4.76 7.30
N THR A 46 18.55 -5.96 7.44
CA THR A 46 19.90 -6.12 7.99
C THR A 46 20.95 -5.47 7.10
N LYS A 47 20.77 -5.52 5.78
CA LYS A 47 21.72 -4.96 4.81
C LYS A 47 21.68 -3.44 4.71
N TYR A 48 20.50 -2.83 4.76
CA TYR A 48 20.32 -1.40 4.48
C TYR A 48 20.09 -0.56 5.74
N LEU A 49 19.53 -1.13 6.80
CA LEU A 49 18.98 -0.38 7.93
C LEU A 49 19.68 -0.70 9.27
N ALA A 50 20.71 -1.54 9.29
CA ALA A 50 21.42 -1.93 10.52
C ALA A 50 22.02 -0.73 11.28
N ASP A 51 22.46 0.30 10.55
CA ASP A 51 23.07 1.51 11.13
C ASP A 51 22.06 2.65 11.34
N VAL A 52 20.77 2.44 11.07
CA VAL A 52 19.72 3.44 11.27
C VAL A 52 19.26 3.38 12.74
N PRO A 53 19.55 4.41 13.55
CA PRO A 53 19.20 4.40 14.96
C PRO A 53 17.68 4.42 15.14
N GLU A 54 17.21 3.63 16.10
CA GLU A 54 15.79 3.57 16.47
C GLU A 54 14.87 3.24 15.29
N ILE A 55 15.34 2.48 14.30
CA ILE A 55 14.49 1.95 13.23
C ILE A 55 13.47 0.95 13.80
N GLY A 56 12.20 1.17 13.50
CA GLY A 56 11.13 0.20 13.66
C GLY A 56 10.75 -0.35 12.29
N ALA A 57 10.60 -1.66 12.18
CA ALA A 57 10.18 -2.32 10.95
C ALA A 57 9.07 -3.32 11.23
N THR A 58 8.01 -3.31 10.43
CA THR A 58 6.88 -4.23 10.53
C THR A 58 6.54 -4.79 9.16
N LEU A 59 6.21 -6.08 9.13
CA LEU A 59 5.76 -6.80 7.94
C LEU A 59 4.43 -7.48 8.28
N THR A 60 3.36 -7.04 7.63
CA THR A 60 2.00 -7.50 7.90
C THR A 60 1.45 -8.26 6.71
N PHE A 61 1.15 -9.54 6.90
CA PHE A 61 0.44 -10.34 5.90
C PHE A 61 -1.07 -10.33 6.19
N MET A 62 -1.85 -9.72 5.29
CA MET A 62 -3.30 -9.62 5.39
C MET A 62 -3.97 -10.61 4.44
N PRO A 63 -4.54 -11.73 4.95
CA PRO A 63 -5.26 -12.67 4.12
C PRO A 63 -6.63 -12.13 3.72
N ILE A 64 -6.87 -12.03 2.41
CA ILE A 64 -8.12 -11.53 1.84
C ILE A 64 -8.89 -12.69 1.20
N SER A 65 -9.98 -13.09 1.85
CA SER A 65 -10.86 -14.15 1.36
C SER A 65 -11.70 -13.67 0.17
N LYS A 66 -12.12 -14.60 -0.69
CA LYS A 66 -13.11 -14.33 -1.75
C LYS A 66 -14.37 -13.67 -1.20
N SER A 67 -14.85 -14.14 -0.04
CA SER A 67 -16.05 -13.60 0.62
C SER A 67 -15.91 -12.13 1.06
N SER A 68 -14.69 -11.70 1.43
CA SER A 68 -14.43 -10.32 1.82
C SER A 68 -14.53 -9.36 0.62
N ILE A 69 -14.20 -9.85 -0.58
CA ILE A 69 -14.32 -9.09 -1.84
C ILE A 69 -15.77 -9.11 -2.36
N THR A 70 -16.48 -10.24 -2.23
CA THR A 70 -17.86 -10.37 -2.73
C THR A 70 -18.92 -9.72 -1.86
N ALA A 71 -18.60 -9.32 -0.62
CA ALA A 71 -19.48 -8.56 0.28
C ALA A 71 -19.70 -7.10 -0.18
N LYS A 72 -19.84 -6.88 -1.49
CA LYS A 72 -20.06 -5.60 -2.15
C LYS A 72 -21.42 -5.03 -1.70
N ARG A 73 -21.43 -3.95 -0.91
CA ARG A 73 -22.65 -3.15 -0.68
C ARG A 73 -23.13 -2.61 -2.03
N GLY A 74 -24.31 -3.04 -2.50
CA GLY A 74 -24.97 -2.44 -3.67
C GLY A 74 -25.15 -3.32 -4.92
N GLY A 75 -24.80 -4.61 -4.88
CA GLY A 75 -25.38 -5.62 -5.79
C GLY A 75 -25.02 -5.56 -7.28
N GLY A 76 -23.89 -4.97 -7.68
CA GLY A 76 -23.46 -5.04 -9.08
C GLY A 76 -22.00 -4.68 -9.34
N PRO A 77 -21.48 -4.92 -10.57
CA PRO A 77 -20.08 -4.66 -10.96
C PRO A 77 -19.63 -3.19 -10.76
N ALA A 78 -20.60 -2.27 -10.61
CA ALA A 78 -20.39 -0.84 -10.44
C ALA A 78 -20.34 -0.36 -8.98
N SER A 79 -20.39 -1.24 -7.97
CA SER A 79 -20.38 -0.81 -6.57
C SER A 79 -18.99 -0.76 -5.93
N ASP A 80 -18.00 -1.44 -6.50
CA ASP A 80 -16.62 -1.44 -6.00
C ASP A 80 -15.69 -0.72 -6.99
N PRO A 81 -15.10 0.44 -6.61
CA PRO A 81 -14.16 1.16 -7.47
C PRO A 81 -12.84 0.43 -7.68
N MET A 82 -12.45 -0.48 -6.78
CA MET A 82 -11.18 -1.21 -6.85
C MET A 82 -11.19 -2.25 -7.97
N GLY A 83 -12.35 -2.83 -8.27
CA GLY A 83 -12.53 -3.75 -9.39
C GLY A 83 -11.80 -5.08 -9.23
N ILE A 84 -11.57 -5.53 -8.00
CA ILE A 84 -10.85 -6.76 -7.72
C ILE A 84 -11.69 -7.96 -8.17
N ASP A 85 -11.10 -8.82 -9.01
CA ASP A 85 -11.72 -10.08 -9.44
C ASP A 85 -11.62 -11.13 -8.33
N GLU A 86 -12.74 -11.36 -7.63
CA GLU A 86 -12.83 -12.37 -6.57
C GLU A 86 -12.49 -13.80 -7.04
N SER A 87 -12.61 -14.09 -8.35
CA SER A 87 -12.35 -15.42 -8.89
C SER A 87 -10.86 -15.77 -8.81
N GLN A 88 -10.00 -14.76 -8.89
CA GLN A 88 -8.54 -14.85 -8.80
C GLN A 88 -8.03 -14.97 -7.36
N GLY A 89 -8.89 -14.74 -6.36
CA GLY A 89 -8.52 -14.89 -4.95
C GLY A 89 -8.40 -16.36 -4.51
N PRO A 90 -8.08 -16.63 -3.23
CA PRO A 90 -7.80 -15.64 -2.18
C PRO A 90 -6.48 -14.90 -2.44
N PHE A 91 -6.36 -13.70 -1.89
CA PHE A 91 -5.16 -12.88 -2.00
C PHE A 91 -4.47 -12.74 -0.65
N ILE A 92 -3.19 -12.41 -0.69
CA ILE A 92 -2.45 -11.87 0.44
C ILE A 92 -2.04 -10.46 0.04
N TRP A 93 -2.46 -9.48 0.82
CA TRP A 93 -1.92 -8.13 0.74
C TRP A 93 -0.84 -8.02 1.81
N VAL A 94 0.31 -7.49 1.43
CA VAL A 94 1.44 -7.33 2.33
C VAL A 94 1.67 -5.86 2.52
N GLU A 95 1.73 -5.44 3.78
CA GLU A 95 2.11 -4.10 4.18
C GLU A 95 3.47 -4.16 4.87
N GLU A 96 4.34 -3.23 4.49
CA GLU A 96 5.69 -3.07 4.98
C GLU A 96 5.83 -1.64 5.52
N SER A 97 5.97 -1.50 6.83
CA SER A 97 6.16 -0.19 7.45
C SER A 97 7.51 -0.04 8.10
N LEU A 98 8.08 1.15 7.90
CA LEU A 98 9.27 1.61 8.58
C LEU A 98 8.97 2.88 9.36
N GLY A 99 9.43 2.92 10.61
CA GLY A 99 9.38 4.10 11.47
C GLY A 99 10.77 4.49 11.92
N PHE A 100 11.21 5.72 11.66
CA PHE A 100 12.56 6.21 11.99
C PHE A 100 12.53 7.66 12.48
N VAL A 101 13.62 8.14 13.07
CA VAL A 101 13.63 9.46 13.75
C VAL A 101 14.35 10.53 12.95
N ARG A 102 15.49 10.21 12.32
CA ARG A 102 16.32 11.21 11.67
C ARG A 102 15.86 11.42 10.22
N ALA A 103 15.58 12.67 9.86
CA ALA A 103 15.22 13.03 8.49
C ALA A 103 16.33 12.71 7.46
N GLU A 104 17.59 12.67 7.88
CA GLU A 104 18.73 12.31 7.02
C GLU A 104 18.73 10.83 6.57
N ASP A 105 17.94 9.96 7.23
CA ASP A 105 17.80 8.55 6.85
C ASP A 105 16.78 8.32 5.72
N GLU A 106 16.05 9.36 5.28
CA GLU A 106 14.99 9.26 4.26
C GLU A 106 15.50 8.63 2.94
N ASP A 107 16.71 8.99 2.51
CA ASP A 107 17.33 8.45 1.29
C ASP A 107 17.75 6.98 1.47
N THR A 108 18.18 6.60 2.67
CA THR A 108 18.50 5.20 3.00
C THR A 108 17.24 4.34 3.01
N VAL A 109 16.15 4.82 3.61
CA VAL A 109 14.84 4.16 3.61
C VAL A 109 14.25 4.05 2.20
N THR A 110 14.44 5.08 1.37
CA THR A 110 13.99 5.04 -0.03
C THR A 110 14.74 3.97 -0.83
N ARG A 111 16.07 3.92 -0.72
CA ARG A 111 16.89 2.89 -1.36
C ARG A 111 16.57 1.48 -0.88
N PHE A 112 16.21 1.32 0.40
CA PHE A 112 15.74 0.04 0.92
C PHE A 112 14.50 -0.45 0.17
N TYR A 113 13.45 0.37 0.05
CA TYR A 113 12.22 -0.03 -0.63
C TYR A 113 12.43 -0.28 -2.14
N GLU A 114 13.25 0.54 -2.80
CA GLU A 114 13.61 0.31 -4.21
C GLU A 114 14.32 -1.03 -4.40
N ALA A 115 15.28 -1.37 -3.52
CA ALA A 115 15.96 -2.65 -3.56
C ALA A 115 15.03 -3.81 -3.23
N LEU A 116 14.14 -3.62 -2.26
CA LEU A 116 13.18 -4.63 -1.82
C LEU A 116 12.19 -5.00 -2.93
N ASP A 117 11.59 -4.02 -3.59
CA ASP A 117 10.70 -4.26 -4.73
C ASP A 117 11.41 -5.02 -5.85
N LEU A 118 12.63 -4.59 -6.21
CA LEU A 118 13.41 -5.22 -7.26
C LEU A 118 13.73 -6.69 -6.93
N GLU A 119 14.20 -6.96 -5.70
CA GLU A 119 14.56 -8.30 -5.25
C GLU A 119 13.33 -9.21 -5.12
N ILE A 120 12.25 -8.73 -4.50
CA ILE A 120 11.00 -9.51 -4.41
C ILE A 120 10.49 -9.82 -5.80
N PHE A 121 10.36 -8.81 -6.69
CA PHE A 121 9.84 -9.01 -8.03
C PHE A 121 10.69 -10.04 -8.80
N ALA A 122 12.02 -9.92 -8.74
CA ALA A 122 12.91 -10.88 -9.39
C ALA A 122 12.73 -12.31 -8.85
N LYS A 123 12.58 -12.48 -7.53
CA LYS A 123 12.46 -13.79 -6.88
C LYS A 123 11.07 -14.41 -7.01
N VAL A 124 9.98 -13.64 -7.18
CA VAL A 124 8.60 -14.18 -7.24
C VAL A 124 8.02 -14.24 -8.66
N ASN A 125 8.65 -13.61 -9.65
CA ASN A 125 8.10 -13.50 -11.00
C ASN A 125 7.80 -14.86 -11.65
N HIS A 126 8.57 -15.91 -11.36
CA HIS A 126 8.32 -17.26 -11.89
C HIS A 126 7.03 -17.90 -11.38
N LEU A 127 6.49 -17.43 -10.25
CA LEU A 127 5.27 -17.94 -9.65
C LEU A 127 4.01 -17.40 -10.34
N LEU A 128 4.11 -16.28 -11.07
CA LEU A 128 2.99 -15.64 -11.77
C LEU A 128 1.80 -15.33 -10.85
N VAL A 129 2.06 -15.01 -9.58
CA VAL A 129 1.02 -14.74 -8.56
C VAL A 129 0.81 -13.27 -8.24
N LEU A 130 1.71 -12.38 -8.69
CA LEU A 130 1.61 -10.95 -8.42
C LEU A 130 0.35 -10.36 -9.03
N THR A 131 -0.27 -9.42 -8.31
CA THR A 131 -1.39 -8.62 -8.81
C THR A 131 -0.99 -7.15 -8.85
N PRO A 132 -1.51 -6.37 -9.82
CA PRO A 132 -1.20 -4.94 -9.91
C PRO A 132 -1.96 -4.12 -8.86
N TYR A 133 -2.95 -4.70 -8.20
CA TYR A 133 -3.77 -4.01 -7.20
C TYR A 133 -2.94 -3.70 -5.95
N LEU A 134 -3.00 -2.45 -5.48
CA LEU A 134 -2.40 -2.03 -4.21
C LEU A 134 -3.48 -1.45 -3.31
N TYR A 135 -3.47 -1.86 -2.04
CA TYR A 135 -4.43 -1.33 -1.07
C TYR A 135 -4.07 0.10 -0.68
N LEU A 136 -4.88 1.05 -1.14
CA LEU A 136 -4.62 2.49 -1.10
C LEU A 136 -4.29 3.03 0.30
N ASN A 137 -4.87 2.44 1.35
CA ASN A 137 -4.68 2.93 2.73
C ASN A 137 -3.26 2.71 3.26
N ASP A 138 -2.57 1.69 2.75
CA ASP A 138 -1.23 1.30 3.21
C ASP A 138 -0.16 1.60 2.16
N ALA A 139 -0.54 2.05 0.96
CA ALA A 139 0.39 2.26 -0.14
C ALA A 139 1.34 3.45 0.10
N GLY A 140 2.59 3.27 -0.32
CA GLY A 140 3.61 4.32 -0.32
C GLY A 140 3.28 5.44 -1.32
N LYS A 141 3.73 6.67 -1.02
CA LYS A 141 3.41 7.89 -1.79
C LYS A 141 3.72 7.80 -3.29
N SER A 142 4.75 7.03 -3.66
CA SER A 142 5.21 6.85 -5.04
C SER A 142 4.66 5.60 -5.71
N GLN A 143 3.89 4.77 -5.00
CA GLN A 143 3.37 3.53 -5.57
C GLN A 143 2.18 3.80 -6.52
N PRO A 144 2.08 3.07 -7.65
CA PRO A 144 1.09 3.32 -8.70
C PRO A 144 -0.27 2.68 -8.36
N VAL A 145 -0.94 3.21 -7.32
CA VAL A 145 -2.17 2.60 -6.77
C VAL A 145 -3.32 2.56 -7.78
N PHE A 146 -3.60 3.68 -8.45
CA PHE A 146 -4.78 3.77 -9.33
C PHE A 146 -4.55 3.09 -10.67
N GLU A 147 -3.30 2.97 -11.10
CA GLU A 147 -2.86 2.21 -12.26
C GLU A 147 -3.15 0.72 -12.12
N GLY A 148 -3.23 0.22 -10.88
CA GLY A 148 -3.62 -1.15 -10.56
C GLY A 148 -5.12 -1.43 -10.57
N TYR A 149 -5.97 -0.41 -10.73
CA TYR A 149 -7.43 -0.55 -10.71
C TYR A 149 -7.94 -0.98 -12.09
N ASP A 150 -9.15 -1.57 -12.13
CA ASP A 150 -9.82 -1.82 -13.40
C ASP A 150 -9.91 -0.53 -14.25
N PRO A 151 -9.49 -0.54 -15.53
CA PRO A 151 -9.44 0.66 -16.35
C PRO A 151 -10.81 1.35 -16.55
N ALA A 152 -11.92 0.60 -16.57
CA ALA A 152 -13.25 1.19 -16.70
C ALA A 152 -13.67 1.90 -15.41
N ASN A 153 -13.33 1.32 -14.25
CA ASN A 153 -13.50 1.94 -12.94
C ASN A 153 -12.62 3.19 -12.80
N LEU A 154 -11.36 3.15 -13.20
CA LEU A 154 -10.47 4.32 -13.16
C LEU A 154 -11.01 5.47 -14.01
N ARG A 155 -11.47 5.19 -15.24
CA ARG A 155 -12.15 6.20 -16.08
C ARG A 155 -13.40 6.76 -15.42
N ARG A 156 -14.17 5.94 -14.71
CA ARG A 156 -15.36 6.38 -13.98
C ARG A 156 -15.00 7.26 -12.78
N LEU A 157 -14.00 6.89 -11.98
CA LEU A 157 -13.49 7.70 -10.88
C LEU A 157 -13.05 9.08 -11.38
N ARG A 158 -12.36 9.14 -12.53
CA ARG A 158 -11.97 10.40 -13.14
C ARG A 158 -13.19 11.25 -13.55
N ARG A 159 -14.22 10.66 -14.16
CA ARG A 159 -15.47 11.38 -14.46
C ARG A 159 -16.16 11.90 -13.20
N ILE A 160 -16.17 11.12 -12.12
CA ILE A 160 -16.72 11.53 -10.82
C ILE A 160 -15.93 12.72 -10.27
N ARG A 161 -14.59 12.65 -10.29
CA ARG A 161 -13.72 13.77 -9.91
C ARG A 161 -14.06 15.03 -10.71
N HIS A 162 -14.13 14.96 -12.03
CA HIS A 162 -14.50 16.12 -12.87
C HIS A 162 -15.88 16.69 -12.56
N LYS A 163 -16.85 15.85 -12.18
CA LYS A 163 -18.21 16.28 -11.86
C LYS A 163 -18.30 17.02 -10.53
N TYR A 164 -17.58 16.55 -9.51
CA TYR A 164 -17.73 17.05 -8.13
C TYR A 164 -16.57 17.93 -7.65
N ASP A 165 -15.43 17.90 -8.33
CA ASP A 165 -14.29 18.80 -8.12
C ASP A 165 -13.90 19.47 -9.46
N PRO A 166 -14.82 20.23 -10.10
CA PRO A 166 -14.57 20.85 -11.40
C PRO A 166 -13.45 21.89 -11.33
N ASP A 167 -13.38 22.64 -10.23
CA ASP A 167 -12.38 23.68 -9.97
C ASP A 167 -11.07 23.12 -9.37
N ARG A 168 -10.97 21.78 -9.25
CA ARG A 168 -9.79 21.06 -8.76
C ARG A 168 -9.34 21.46 -7.35
N ILE A 169 -10.24 21.99 -6.52
CA ILE A 169 -9.94 22.42 -5.16
C ILE A 169 -9.38 21.23 -4.35
N TYR A 170 -10.05 20.08 -4.36
CA TYR A 170 -9.59 18.90 -3.63
C TYR A 170 -8.41 18.20 -4.32
N THR A 171 -8.35 18.28 -5.63
CA THR A 171 -7.27 17.67 -6.41
C THR A 171 -5.94 18.39 -6.18
N ASP A 172 -5.96 19.73 -6.17
CA ASP A 172 -4.75 20.55 -6.18
C ASP A 172 -4.40 21.14 -4.80
N GLN A 173 -5.40 21.48 -3.96
CA GLN A 173 -5.15 22.13 -2.66
C GLN A 173 -5.06 21.14 -1.49
N MET A 174 -5.61 19.94 -1.62
CA MET A 174 -5.47 18.91 -0.57
C MET A 174 -4.10 18.27 -0.67
N SER A 175 -3.23 18.56 0.30
CA SER A 175 -1.91 17.94 0.43
C SER A 175 -2.02 16.44 0.66
N GLY A 176 -1.22 15.66 -0.05
CA GLY A 176 -1.17 14.20 0.08
C GLY A 176 -2.37 13.48 -0.55
N GLY A 177 -2.45 12.18 -0.26
CA GLY A 177 -3.41 11.26 -0.86
C GLY A 177 -3.15 11.00 -2.35
N PHE A 178 -3.56 9.82 -2.82
CA PHE A 178 -3.45 9.47 -4.22
C PHE A 178 -4.45 10.29 -5.04
N LYS A 179 -4.00 10.79 -6.20
CA LYS A 179 -4.84 11.55 -7.13
C LYS A 179 -5.15 10.70 -8.36
N VAL A 180 -6.43 10.41 -8.59
CA VAL A 180 -6.94 9.63 -9.74
C VAL A 180 -6.44 10.17 -11.09
N ASP A 181 -6.19 11.48 -11.16
CA ASP A 181 -5.71 12.19 -12.34
C ASP A 181 -4.24 11.95 -12.71
N ALA A 182 -3.43 11.48 -11.77
CA ALA A 182 -2.02 11.19 -12.03
C ALA A 182 -1.87 9.91 -12.86
N ALA A 183 -2.76 8.93 -12.67
CA ALA A 183 -2.64 7.57 -13.19
C ALA A 183 -2.93 7.37 -14.69
N LEU A 184 -3.42 8.39 -15.40
CA LEU A 184 -3.73 8.33 -16.84
C LEU A 184 -2.90 9.33 -17.65
N ARG A 185 -1.78 9.82 -17.11
CA ARG A 185 -0.87 10.75 -17.81
C ARG A 185 0.25 10.02 -18.59
N SER A 186 0.13 8.70 -18.78
CA SER A 186 1.01 7.91 -19.65
C SER A 186 0.58 7.90 -21.11
#